data_AF-A0A3B4XLG1-F1
#
_entry.id   AF-A0A3B4XLG1-F1
#
_cell.length_a   1.000
_cell.length_b   1.000
_cell.length_c   1.000
_cell.angle_alpha   90.00
_cell.angle_beta   90.00
_cell.angle_gamma   90.00
#
_symmetry.space_group_name_H-M   'P 1'
#
loop_
_entity.id
_entity.type
_entity.pdbx_description
1 polymer ?
#
loop_
_entity_poly.entity_id
_entity_poly.type
_entity_poly.pdbx_seq_one_letter_code
_entity_poly.pdbx_strand_id
1 'polypeptide(L)'
;HCSQNVSLKCSGDDIDKMDFLSVTWYKLKDKGQVGIIRRDKGENITYPYDSTSVAQFGENYSLLLPRVKPEDSGTYECAISADIGRQNLNFKVSLTVHECVTQPELTTMATVSNTTQSILSCQIQVEDLPVIWSITGYVAVSIVKILLCVISIWVIRIRSSNQEQRRW
;
A
#
# COMPACT_ATOMS: atom_id res chain seq x y z
N HIS A 1 3.37 -14.50 26.32
CA HIS A 1 3.92 -15.29 25.20
C HIS A 1 4.33 -14.36 24.08
N CYS A 2 5.61 -14.40 23.72
CA CYS A 2 6.24 -13.54 22.72
C CYS A 2 6.47 -14.38 21.47
N SER A 3 6.36 -13.76 20.28
CA SER A 3 6.23 -14.43 18.96
C SER A 3 4.79 -14.84 18.62
N GLN A 4 3.93 -13.83 18.44
CA GLN A 4 2.57 -14.01 17.93
C GLN A 4 2.59 -14.33 16.43
N ASN A 5 1.51 -14.94 15.95
CA ASN A 5 1.27 -15.07 14.51
C ASN A 5 0.49 -13.84 14.04
N VAL A 6 0.84 -13.30 12.89
CA VAL A 6 0.18 -12.12 12.31
C VAL A 6 -0.42 -12.48 10.96
N SER A 7 -1.61 -11.95 10.68
CA SER A 7 -2.25 -11.99 9.37
C SER A 7 -2.34 -10.58 8.81
N LEU A 8 -1.67 -10.32 7.69
CA LEU A 8 -1.74 -9.06 6.96
C LEU A 8 -2.77 -9.19 5.85
N LYS A 9 -3.85 -8.41 5.93
CA LYS A 9 -4.90 -8.39 4.91
C LYS A 9 -4.39 -7.70 3.64
N CYS A 10 -4.76 -8.27 2.50
CA CYS A 10 -4.62 -7.59 1.22
C CYS A 10 -5.88 -6.74 1.00
N SER A 11 -5.74 -5.43 0.76
CA SER A 11 -6.85 -4.45 0.78
C SER A 11 -7.84 -4.54 -0.40
N GLY A 12 -7.79 -5.57 -1.23
CA GLY A 12 -8.84 -5.82 -2.22
C GLY A 12 -10.08 -6.38 -1.56
N ASP A 13 -11.24 -5.74 -1.75
CA ASP A 13 -12.52 -6.33 -1.35
C ASP A 13 -12.75 -7.64 -2.11
N ASP A 14 -12.86 -8.74 -1.36
CA ASP A 14 -13.15 -10.10 -1.87
C ASP A 14 -12.33 -10.45 -3.12
N ILE A 15 -11.02 -10.59 -2.93
CA ILE A 15 -10.05 -10.89 -4.01
C ILE A 15 -10.47 -12.12 -4.80
N ASP A 16 -11.11 -13.10 -4.17
CA ASP A 16 -11.59 -14.32 -4.84
C ASP A 16 -12.57 -14.03 -5.99
N LYS A 17 -13.34 -12.93 -5.91
CA LYS A 17 -14.24 -12.47 -6.98
C LYS A 17 -13.53 -11.71 -8.08
N MET A 18 -12.32 -11.20 -7.84
CA MET A 18 -11.55 -10.52 -8.86
C MET A 18 -10.96 -11.53 -9.83
N ASP A 19 -10.89 -11.18 -11.12
CA ASP A 19 -10.11 -11.95 -12.08
C ASP A 19 -8.68 -11.43 -12.13
N PHE A 20 -7.71 -12.29 -11.84
CA PHE A 20 -6.28 -12.00 -11.77
C PHE A 20 -5.48 -13.27 -12.05
N LEU A 21 -4.20 -13.13 -12.39
CA LEU A 21 -3.28 -14.23 -12.64
C LEU A 21 -2.69 -14.78 -11.35
N SER A 22 -2.16 -13.90 -10.50
CA SER A 22 -1.51 -14.30 -9.25
C SER A 22 -1.52 -13.19 -8.21
N VAL A 23 -1.43 -13.57 -6.93
CA VAL A 23 -1.13 -12.66 -5.83
C VAL A 23 0.29 -12.93 -5.35
N THR A 24 1.06 -11.86 -5.16
CA THR A 24 2.43 -11.93 -4.65
C THR A 24 2.60 -10.98 -3.47
N TRP A 25 3.22 -11.47 -2.40
CA TRP A 25 3.59 -10.65 -1.25
C TRP A 25 5.06 -10.28 -1.28
N TYR A 26 5.35 -9.02 -0.99
CA TYR A 26 6.69 -8.47 -0.90
C TYR A 26 6.91 -7.77 0.45
N LYS A 27 8.15 -7.81 0.95
CA LYS A 27 8.62 -6.89 1.99
C LYS A 27 9.38 -5.74 1.32
N LEU A 28 8.91 -4.51 1.53
CA LEU A 28 9.57 -3.33 0.98
C LEU A 28 10.88 -3.03 1.73
N LYS A 29 11.85 -2.53 0.99
CA LYS A 29 13.18 -2.13 1.47
C LYS A 29 13.51 -0.76 0.89
N ASP A 30 14.54 -0.10 1.42
CA ASP A 30 14.97 1.22 0.96
C ASP A 30 15.31 1.25 -0.55
N LYS A 31 15.78 0.12 -1.09
CA LYS A 31 16.19 -0.04 -2.49
C LYS A 31 15.44 -1.18 -3.17
N GLY A 32 14.12 -1.14 -3.16
CA GLY A 32 13.26 -2.08 -3.88
C GLY A 32 12.43 -2.95 -2.94
N GLN A 33 12.25 -4.22 -3.30
CA GLN A 33 11.40 -5.15 -2.56
C GLN A 33 11.91 -6.58 -2.65
N VAL A 34 11.64 -7.36 -1.61
CA VAL A 34 12.00 -8.78 -1.53
C VAL A 34 10.73 -9.61 -1.57
N GLY A 35 10.65 -10.54 -2.52
CA GLY A 35 9.52 -11.47 -2.63
C GLY A 35 9.45 -12.41 -1.44
N ILE A 36 8.23 -12.69 -0.97
CA ILE A 36 7.98 -13.58 0.16
C ILE A 36 7.33 -14.86 -0.35
N ILE A 37 6.11 -14.74 -0.87
CA ILE A 37 5.31 -15.84 -1.42
C ILE A 37 4.47 -15.36 -2.60
N ARG A 38 4.24 -16.25 -3.56
CA ARG A 38 3.32 -16.07 -4.70
C ARG A 38 2.33 -17.23 -4.77
N ARG A 39 1.11 -16.97 -5.18
CA ARG A 39 0.08 -17.98 -5.46
C ARG A 39 -0.73 -17.58 -6.69
N ASP A 40 -0.95 -18.54 -7.57
CA ASP A 40 -1.70 -18.35 -8.81
C ASP A 40 -3.20 -18.53 -8.55
N LYS A 41 -4.04 -17.84 -9.32
CA LYS A 41 -5.50 -17.90 -9.11
C LYS A 41 -6.00 -19.33 -9.32
N GLY A 42 -6.83 -19.82 -8.41
CA GLY A 42 -7.41 -21.16 -8.48
C GLY A 42 -6.46 -22.29 -8.04
N GLU A 43 -5.19 -21.99 -7.74
CA GLU A 43 -4.25 -22.95 -7.18
C GLU A 43 -4.14 -22.82 -5.66
N ASN A 44 -3.96 -23.97 -5.00
CA ASN A 44 -3.65 -24.03 -3.56
C ASN A 44 -2.14 -24.13 -3.29
N ILE A 45 -1.31 -24.14 -4.33
CA ILE A 45 0.13 -24.22 -4.21
C ILE A 45 0.67 -22.82 -3.89
N THR A 46 1.58 -22.75 -2.93
CA THR A 46 2.26 -21.51 -2.55
C THR A 46 3.71 -21.61 -2.98
N TYR A 47 4.18 -20.62 -3.74
CA TYR A 47 5.54 -20.53 -4.24
C TYR A 47 6.34 -19.53 -3.39
N PRO A 48 7.13 -20.01 -2.42
CA PRO A 48 8.01 -19.13 -1.66
C PRO A 48 9.21 -18.69 -2.52
N TYR A 49 9.61 -17.43 -2.39
CA TYR A 49 10.82 -16.93 -3.05
C TYR A 49 12.10 -17.34 -2.31
N ASP A 50 11.98 -17.60 -1.01
CA ASP A 50 13.03 -18.18 -0.17
C ASP A 50 12.53 -19.51 0.38
N SER A 51 13.26 -20.59 0.12
CA SER A 51 12.95 -21.95 0.61
C SER A 51 12.82 -22.06 2.14
N THR A 52 13.42 -21.13 2.89
CA THR A 52 13.37 -21.09 4.35
C THR A 52 12.16 -20.28 4.87
N SER A 53 11.45 -19.59 3.99
CA SER A 53 10.28 -18.80 4.33
C SER A 53 9.18 -19.69 4.91
N VAL A 54 8.77 -19.36 6.13
CA VAL A 54 7.63 -19.99 6.82
C VAL A 54 6.31 -19.28 6.57
N ALA A 55 6.31 -18.28 5.70
CA ALA A 55 5.13 -17.50 5.36
C ALA A 55 4.11 -18.34 4.57
N GLN A 56 2.83 -18.08 4.81
CA GLN A 56 1.73 -18.80 4.16
C GLN A 56 0.67 -17.81 3.70
N PHE A 57 -0.13 -18.18 2.71
CA PHE A 57 -1.36 -17.45 2.42
C PHE A 57 -2.48 -17.94 3.35
N GLY A 58 -3.22 -16.99 3.92
CA GLY A 58 -4.47 -17.22 4.64
C GLY A 58 -5.69 -16.95 3.77
N GLU A 59 -6.83 -16.68 4.41
CA GLU A 59 -8.08 -16.29 3.76
C GLU A 59 -7.91 -15.01 2.94
N ASN A 60 -8.65 -14.89 1.83
CA ASN A 60 -8.62 -13.73 0.93
C ASN A 60 -7.18 -13.31 0.56
N TYR A 61 -6.31 -14.28 0.30
CA TYR A 61 -4.89 -14.06 -0.03
C TYR A 61 -4.11 -13.22 1.00
N SER A 62 -4.54 -13.21 2.26
CA SER A 62 -3.78 -12.58 3.36
C SER A 62 -2.42 -13.24 3.56
N LEU A 63 -1.43 -12.49 4.03
CA LEU A 63 -0.12 -13.02 4.39
C LEU A 63 -0.10 -13.43 5.86
N LEU A 64 0.11 -14.72 6.12
CA LEU A 64 0.32 -15.27 7.45
C LEU A 64 1.82 -15.36 7.74
N LEU A 65 2.25 -14.63 8.77
CA LEU A 65 3.62 -14.67 9.30
C LEU A 65 3.59 -15.29 10.69
N PRO A 66 4.11 -16.52 10.86
CA PRO A 66 4.16 -17.15 12.17
C PRO A 66 5.34 -16.62 12.98
N ARG A 67 5.14 -16.49 14.30
CA ARG A 67 6.20 -16.16 15.28
C ARG A 67 7.02 -14.91 14.92
N VAL A 68 6.33 -13.81 14.64
CA VAL A 68 7.00 -12.56 14.23
C VAL A 68 7.92 -12.00 15.33
N LYS A 69 8.98 -11.34 14.89
CA LYS A 69 9.96 -10.64 15.72
C LYS A 69 9.99 -9.13 15.43
N PRO A 70 10.59 -8.30 16.28
CA PRO A 70 10.71 -6.87 16.02
C PRO A 70 11.33 -6.54 14.65
N GLU A 71 12.28 -7.33 14.17
CA GLU A 71 12.94 -7.15 12.86
C GLU A 71 12.00 -7.46 11.68
N ASP A 72 10.91 -8.18 11.92
CA ASP A 72 9.87 -8.41 10.92
C ASP A 72 9.02 -7.16 10.68
N SER A 73 9.11 -6.14 11.53
CA SER A 73 8.46 -4.84 11.29
C SER A 73 8.86 -4.24 9.95
N GLY A 74 7.95 -3.45 9.37
CA GLY A 74 8.15 -2.74 8.12
C GLY A 74 6.90 -2.73 7.24
N THR A 75 7.06 -2.22 6.03
CA THR A 75 5.97 -2.13 5.05
C THR A 75 5.99 -3.35 4.14
N TYR A 76 4.85 -3.98 4.01
CA TYR A 76 4.59 -5.10 3.12
C TYR A 76 3.69 -4.66 1.99
N GLU A 77 3.84 -5.27 0.82
CA GLU A 77 3.03 -4.99 -0.35
C GLU A 77 2.40 -6.28 -0.87
N CYS A 78 1.08 -6.24 -1.05
CA CYS A 78 0.31 -7.24 -1.77
C CYS A 78 0.14 -6.77 -3.22
N ALA A 79 0.80 -7.45 -4.14
CA ALA A 79 0.72 -7.19 -5.57
C ALA A 79 -0.20 -8.22 -6.24
N ILE A 80 -1.31 -7.75 -6.80
CA ILE A 80 -2.26 -8.54 -7.58
C ILE A 80 -1.94 -8.33 -9.05
N SER A 81 -1.40 -9.37 -9.68
CA SER A 81 -1.11 -9.36 -11.12
C SER A 81 -2.40 -9.63 -11.88
N ALA A 82 -2.89 -8.64 -12.61
CA ALA A 82 -4.08 -8.78 -13.43
C ALA A 82 -3.81 -9.58 -14.70
N ASP A 83 -4.88 -10.03 -15.36
CA ASP A 83 -4.79 -10.63 -16.68
C ASP A 83 -4.30 -9.62 -17.73
N ILE A 84 -3.89 -10.14 -18.89
CA ILE A 84 -3.43 -9.33 -20.02
C ILE A 84 -4.50 -8.29 -20.39
N GLY A 85 -4.07 -7.03 -20.51
CA GLY A 85 -4.96 -5.91 -20.83
C GLY A 85 -5.66 -5.27 -19.64
N ARG A 86 -5.43 -5.74 -18.42
CA ARG A 86 -5.93 -5.14 -17.17
C ARG A 86 -4.79 -4.55 -16.33
N GLN A 87 -5.18 -3.78 -15.32
CA GLN A 87 -4.25 -3.06 -14.45
C GLN A 87 -3.91 -3.87 -13.20
N ASN A 88 -2.61 -4.01 -12.90
CA ASN A 88 -2.14 -4.58 -11.65
C ASN A 88 -2.53 -3.69 -10.45
N LEU A 89 -2.90 -4.32 -9.34
CA LEU A 89 -3.23 -3.62 -8.10
C LEU A 89 -2.13 -3.87 -7.08
N ASN A 90 -1.75 -2.84 -6.32
CA ASN A 90 -0.73 -2.96 -5.29
C ASN A 90 -1.24 -2.29 -4.01
N PHE A 91 -1.28 -3.04 -2.92
CA PHE A 91 -1.75 -2.59 -1.62
C PHE A 91 -0.65 -2.69 -0.58
N LYS A 92 -0.41 -1.61 0.15
CA LYS A 92 0.64 -1.55 1.18
C LYS A 92 0.04 -1.63 2.57
N VAL A 93 0.71 -2.36 3.46
CA VAL A 93 0.33 -2.50 4.86
C VAL A 93 1.58 -2.44 5.73
N SER A 94 1.50 -1.68 6.82
CA SER A 94 2.61 -1.55 7.78
C SER A 94 2.43 -2.52 8.93
N LEU A 95 3.46 -3.30 9.23
CA LEU A 95 3.54 -4.17 10.38
C LEU A 95 4.49 -3.54 11.42
N THR A 96 4.02 -3.40 12.65
CA THR A 96 4.84 -2.99 13.79
C THR A 96 4.77 -4.08 14.87
N VAL A 97 5.92 -4.70 15.13
CA VAL A 97 6.09 -5.72 16.16
C VAL A 97 6.94 -5.13 17.27
N HIS A 98 6.41 -5.13 18.49
CA HIS A 98 7.11 -4.59 19.65
C HIS A 98 7.96 -5.66 20.32
N GLU A 99 9.08 -5.24 20.90
CA GLU A 99 9.84 -6.10 21.80
C GLU A 99 9.00 -6.52 22.99
N CYS A 100 9.13 -7.78 23.34
CA CYS A 100 8.43 -8.33 24.47
C CYS A 100 9.25 -8.06 25.73
N VAL A 101 8.76 -7.21 26.62
CA VAL A 101 9.34 -7.05 27.95
C VAL A 101 8.92 -8.25 28.78
N THR A 102 9.81 -9.22 28.95
CA THR A 102 9.62 -10.25 29.98
C THR A 102 9.79 -9.56 31.33
N GLN A 103 8.67 -9.22 31.97
CA GLN A 103 8.72 -8.74 33.35
C GLN A 103 9.33 -9.86 34.20
N PRO A 104 10.45 -9.62 34.93
CA PRO A 104 10.96 -10.63 35.84
C PRO A 104 9.88 -10.89 36.89
N GLU A 105 9.52 -12.16 37.04
CA GLU A 105 8.56 -12.63 38.04
C GLU A 105 9.16 -12.35 39.43
N LEU A 106 8.83 -11.19 40.00
CA LEU A 106 9.14 -10.89 41.39
C LEU A 106 8.11 -11.62 42.26
N THR A 107 8.46 -12.83 42.66
CA THR A 107 7.81 -13.50 43.78
C THR A 107 8.01 -12.64 45.03
N THR A 108 6.97 -11.99 45.56
CA THR A 108 6.68 -11.79 47.00
C THR A 108 5.37 -11.00 47.16
N MET A 109 4.45 -11.56 47.96
CA MET A 109 3.15 -10.97 48.33
C MET A 109 3.29 -9.70 49.19
N ALA A 110 2.50 -8.66 48.90
CA ALA A 110 1.97 -7.73 49.91
C ALA A 110 0.89 -6.78 49.33
N THR A 111 -0.34 -6.96 49.83
CA THR A 111 -1.28 -5.92 50.34
C THR A 111 -1.64 -4.68 49.51
N VAL A 112 -2.90 -4.66 49.04
CA VAL A 112 -3.87 -3.56 48.84
C VAL A 112 -3.39 -2.10 49.02
N SER A 113 -3.52 -1.28 47.96
CA SER A 113 -4.22 0.04 47.99
C SER A 113 -4.34 0.70 46.60
N ASN A 114 -5.59 0.98 46.24
CA ASN A 114 -6.14 2.21 45.64
C ASN A 114 -5.69 2.71 44.25
N THR A 115 -6.70 2.89 43.38
CA THR A 115 -6.97 4.04 42.48
C THR A 115 -5.77 4.57 41.67
N THR A 116 -5.79 4.54 40.34
CA THR A 116 -6.41 5.61 39.53
C THR A 116 -6.42 5.19 38.04
N GLN A 117 -7.47 5.58 37.33
CA GLN A 117 -7.67 5.45 35.88
C GLN A 117 -6.44 5.85 35.05
N SER A 118 -6.15 5.11 33.99
CA SER A 118 -5.51 5.70 32.81
C SER A 118 -6.06 5.04 31.55
N ILE A 119 -7.07 5.70 30.98
CA ILE A 119 -7.55 5.50 29.62
C ILE A 119 -6.47 6.11 28.72
N LEU A 120 -5.49 5.32 28.28
CA LEU A 120 -4.50 5.83 27.32
C LEU A 120 -5.06 5.75 25.91
N SER A 121 -5.92 6.73 25.60
CA SER A 121 -6.33 7.05 24.23
C SER A 121 -5.10 7.51 23.46
N CYS A 122 -4.57 6.70 22.56
CA CYS A 122 -3.49 7.14 21.68
C CYS A 122 -4.10 7.90 20.50
N GLN A 123 -3.96 9.23 20.53
CA GLN A 123 -4.36 10.13 19.45
C GLN A 123 -3.56 9.79 18.19
N ILE A 124 -4.26 9.31 17.17
CA ILE A 124 -3.76 9.24 15.80
C ILE A 124 -3.58 10.68 15.32
N GLN A 125 -2.35 11.17 15.24
CA GLN A 125 -2.04 12.34 14.42
C GLN A 125 -1.82 11.87 12.99
N VAL A 126 -2.90 11.94 12.20
CA VAL A 126 -2.80 11.91 10.74
C VAL A 126 -2.28 13.29 10.35
N GLU A 127 -0.98 13.39 10.10
CA GLU A 127 -0.43 14.58 9.46
C GLU A 127 -0.71 14.46 7.96
N ASP A 128 -1.91 14.87 7.56
CA ASP A 128 -2.27 14.99 6.15
C ASP A 128 -1.36 16.03 5.50
N LEU A 129 -0.41 15.54 4.69
CA LEU A 129 0.43 16.35 3.84
C LEU A 129 -0.47 17.34 3.05
N PRO A 130 -0.17 18.65 3.04
CA PRO A 130 -1.10 19.64 2.50
C PRO A 130 -1.30 19.44 0.98
N VAL A 131 -2.45 18.83 0.64
CA VAL A 131 -2.98 18.58 -0.72
C VAL A 131 -3.02 19.86 -1.58
N ILE A 132 -2.92 21.03 -0.93
CA ILE A 132 -2.95 22.39 -1.50
C ILE A 132 -1.85 22.63 -2.55
N TRP A 133 -0.65 22.06 -2.38
CA TRP A 133 0.45 22.23 -3.35
C TRP A 133 0.23 21.43 -4.64
N SER A 134 -0.37 20.25 -4.53
CA SER A 134 -0.69 19.41 -5.69
C SER A 134 -1.76 20.05 -6.57
N ILE A 135 -2.82 20.58 -5.95
CA ILE A 135 -3.93 21.25 -6.65
C ILE A 135 -3.43 22.49 -7.41
N THR A 136 -2.59 23.31 -6.77
CA THR A 136 -2.04 24.52 -7.39
C THR A 136 -1.21 24.19 -8.65
N GLY A 137 -0.41 23.13 -8.59
CA GLY A 137 0.35 22.63 -9.74
C GLY A 137 -0.54 22.17 -10.90
N TYR A 138 -1.56 21.35 -10.64
CA TYR A 138 -2.46 20.85 -11.67
C TYR A 138 -3.28 21.96 -12.35
N VAL A 139 -3.71 22.97 -11.60
CA VAL A 139 -4.43 24.12 -12.16
C VAL A 139 -3.54 24.94 -13.08
N ALA A 140 -2.29 25.22 -12.69
CA ALA A 140 -1.35 25.96 -13.52
C ALA A 140 -1.05 25.24 -14.84
N VAL A 141 -0.78 23.93 -14.80
CA VAL A 141 -0.53 23.12 -16.01
C VAL A 141 -1.77 23.09 -16.92
N SER A 142 -2.97 22.98 -16.33
CA SER A 142 -4.22 23.00 -17.08
C SER A 142 -4.45 24.33 -17.80
N ILE A 143 -4.18 25.47 -17.14
CA ILE A 143 -4.33 26.81 -17.73
C ILE A 143 -3.34 27.01 -18.89
N VAL A 144 -2.07 26.61 -18.71
CA VAL A 144 -1.05 26.72 -19.77
C VAL A 144 -1.45 25.93 -21.01
N LYS A 145 -1.97 24.71 -20.84
CA LYS A 145 -2.46 23.89 -21.96
C LYS A 145 -3.62 24.56 -22.69
N ILE A 146 -4.60 25.11 -21.96
CA ILE A 146 -5.75 25.81 -22.55
C ILE A 146 -5.30 27.02 -23.36
N LEU A 147 -4.38 27.84 -22.82
CA LEU A 147 -3.86 29.01 -23.53
C LEU A 147 -3.12 28.62 -24.82
N LEU A 148 -2.29 27.57 -24.78
CA LEU A 148 -1.60 27.06 -25.97
C LEU A 148 -2.58 26.52 -27.03
N CYS A 149 -3.63 25.83 -26.60
CA CYS A 149 -4.68 25.34 -27.50
C CYS A 149 -5.41 26.52 -28.18
N VAL A 150 -5.77 27.57 -27.43
CA VAL A 150 -6.44 28.75 -28.00
C VAL A 150 -5.55 29.49 -28.99
N ILE A 151 -4.26 29.68 -28.67
CA ILE A 151 -3.30 30.31 -29.59
C ILE A 151 -3.16 29.49 -30.87
N SER A 152 -3.06 28.16 -30.75
CA SER A 152 -2.95 27.27 -31.91
C SER A 152 -4.17 27.39 -32.83
N ILE A 153 -5.39 27.35 -32.27
CA ILE A 153 -6.63 27.50 -33.03
C ILE A 153 -6.70 28.89 -33.68
N TRP A 154 -6.31 29.94 -32.97
CA TRP A 154 -6.32 31.30 -33.51
C TRP A 154 -5.35 31.46 -34.69
N VAL A 155 -4.13 30.90 -34.58
CA VAL A 155 -3.14 30.89 -35.67
C VAL A 155 -3.63 30.09 -36.88
N ILE A 156 -4.29 28.95 -36.65
CA ILE A 156 -4.88 28.16 -37.74
C ILE A 156 -5.99 28.96 -38.44
N ARG A 157 -6.89 29.58 -37.68
CA ARG A 157 -7.98 30.39 -38.22
C ARG A 157 -7.48 31.58 -39.03
N ILE A 158 -6.49 32.31 -38.54
CA ILE A 158 -5.96 33.47 -39.27
C ILE A 158 -5.21 33.05 -40.54
N ARG A 159 -4.50 31.90 -40.50
CA ARG A 159 -3.88 31.34 -41.72
C ARG A 159 -4.93 30.88 -42.72
N SER A 160 -6.00 30.23 -42.28
CA SER A 160 -7.10 29.81 -43.16
C SER A 160 -7.81 31.02 -43.77
N SER A 161 -8.10 32.06 -42.98
CA SER A 161 -8.73 33.30 -43.46
C SER A 161 -7.85 34.03 -44.47
N ASN A 162 -6.53 34.12 -44.21
CA ASN A 162 -5.58 34.73 -45.14
C ASN A 162 -5.38 33.89 -46.41
N GLN A 163 -5.46 32.56 -46.31
CA GLN A 163 -5.42 31.68 -47.49
C GLN A 163 -6.69 31.82 -48.34
N GLU A 164 -7.86 31.95 -47.72
CA GLU A 164 -9.10 32.21 -48.45
C GLU A 164 -9.05 33.56 -49.15
N GLN A 165 -8.61 34.63 -48.48
CA GLN A 165 -8.46 35.96 -49.11
C GLN A 165 -7.44 36.02 -50.26
N ARG A 166 -6.43 35.14 -50.28
CA ARG A 166 -5.45 35.06 -51.38
C ARG A 166 -5.93 34.23 -52.59
N ARG A 167 -7.06 33.54 -52.48
CA ARG A 167 -7.65 32.71 -53.55
C ARG A 167 -8.75 33.42 -54.36
N TRP A 168 -9.04 34.68 -54.05
CA TRP A 168 -9.98 35.54 -54.78
C TRP A 168 -9.22 36.67 -55.50
#